data_AF-A0A379ALW1-F1
#
_entry.id   AF-A0A379ALW1-F1
#
_cell.length_a   1.000
_cell.length_b   1.000
_cell.length_c   1.000
_cell.angle_alpha   90.00
_cell.angle_beta   90.00
_cell.angle_gamma   90.00
#
_symmetry.space_group_name_H-M   'P 1'
#
loop_
_entity.id
_entity.type
_entity.pdbx_description
1 polymer ?
#
loop_
_entity_poly.entity_id
_entity_poly.type
_entity_poly.pdbx_seq_one_letter_code
_entity_poly.pdbx_strand_id
1 'polypeptide(L)'
;MLARGRYLVEGLGHCGACHTPRSITMQEKALTNNEGSDYLAGSSAPIDGWTASNLRGDNRDGLGRWSEEDLRQFLRYGRNDQTAAFGGMTDVVEHSLQHLSESDITAIARYLKSLGAKDPHQAAFSVDDATAKALWKGDDSATGAATYVDSCAACHKTDGSGYKRFYPALRGNPVVLADDPTSLIHIVLVGGQLPGVNGAPSTITMPAFGWRLDDQQVADVVNFVRNSWGNKASEPVSAKQVAELRKDEKDRLGSADIRVLEGK
;
A
#
# COMPACT_ATOMS: atom_id res chain seq x y z
N MET A 1 -16.55 -22.99 -4.03
CA MET A 1 -16.14 -21.59 -3.79
C MET A 1 -14.81 -21.26 -4.45
N LEU A 2 -13.73 -22.05 -4.31
CA LEU A 2 -12.43 -21.76 -4.96
C LEU A 2 -12.50 -21.62 -6.49
N ALA A 3 -13.24 -22.49 -7.19
CA ALA A 3 -13.40 -22.38 -8.65
C ALA A 3 -14.07 -21.07 -9.09
N ARG A 4 -15.03 -20.57 -8.29
CA ARG A 4 -15.69 -19.27 -8.52
C ARG A 4 -14.73 -18.11 -8.29
N GLY A 5 -13.94 -18.18 -7.21
CA GLY A 5 -12.90 -17.19 -6.93
C GLY A 5 -11.86 -17.13 -8.03
N ARG A 6 -11.37 -18.29 -8.48
CA ARG A 6 -10.45 -18.40 -9.62
C ARG A 6 -11.04 -17.75 -10.87
N TYR A 7 -12.29 -18.08 -11.21
CA TYR A 7 -12.96 -17.49 -12.37
C TYR A 7 -13.06 -15.96 -12.30
N LEU A 8 -13.34 -15.41 -11.11
CA LEU A 8 -13.40 -13.97 -10.90
C LEU A 8 -12.03 -13.31 -10.93
N VAL A 9 -10.98 -13.96 -10.43
CA VAL A 9 -9.64 -13.37 -10.31
C VAL A 9 -8.80 -13.54 -11.58
N GLU A 10 -8.78 -14.74 -12.17
CA GLU A 10 -8.05 -15.04 -13.43
C GLU A 10 -8.81 -14.54 -14.67
N GLY A 11 -10.14 -14.48 -14.60
CA GLY A 11 -10.99 -14.09 -15.72
C GLY A 11 -11.51 -12.65 -15.56
N LEU A 12 -12.74 -12.50 -15.09
CA LEU A 12 -13.49 -11.24 -15.19
C LEU A 12 -12.84 -10.04 -14.48
N GLY A 13 -12.20 -10.26 -13.34
CA GLY A 13 -11.57 -9.22 -12.54
C GLY A 13 -10.19 -8.81 -13.04
N HIS A 14 -9.57 -9.59 -13.94
CA HIS A 14 -8.26 -9.31 -14.53
C HIS A 14 -7.19 -8.89 -13.51
N CYS A 15 -7.19 -9.49 -12.30
CA CYS A 15 -6.29 -9.06 -11.23
C CYS A 15 -4.82 -9.19 -11.63
N GLY A 16 -4.51 -10.15 -12.52
CA GLY A 16 -3.18 -10.36 -13.11
C GLY A 16 -2.66 -9.15 -13.88
N ALA A 17 -3.54 -8.38 -14.53
CA ALA A 17 -3.14 -7.25 -15.37
C ALA A 17 -2.36 -6.17 -14.60
N CYS A 18 -2.65 -6.02 -13.31
CA CYS A 18 -1.90 -5.12 -12.42
C CYS A 18 -0.92 -5.91 -11.54
N HIS A 19 -1.36 -7.00 -10.93
CA HIS A 19 -0.62 -7.66 -9.85
C HIS A 19 0.35 -8.76 -10.31
N THR A 20 0.46 -9.06 -11.61
CA THR A 20 1.51 -9.96 -12.13
C THR A 20 2.69 -9.13 -12.65
N PRO A 21 3.95 -9.50 -12.33
CA PRO A 21 5.11 -8.83 -12.91
C PRO A 21 5.11 -8.90 -14.43
N ARG A 22 5.62 -7.85 -15.08
CA ARG A 22 5.75 -7.79 -16.53
C ARG A 22 7.17 -8.16 -16.99
N SER A 23 7.26 -8.73 -18.20
CA SER A 23 8.54 -8.96 -18.89
C SER A 23 9.00 -7.68 -19.60
N ILE A 24 10.17 -7.73 -20.26
CA ILE A 24 10.75 -6.57 -20.97
C ILE A 24 9.87 -6.07 -22.12
N THR A 25 9.08 -6.97 -22.73
CA THR A 25 8.11 -6.65 -23.78
C THR A 25 6.72 -6.31 -23.20
N MET A 26 6.65 -6.01 -21.90
CA MET A 26 5.48 -5.57 -21.15
C MET A 26 4.31 -6.55 -21.06
N GLN A 27 4.42 -7.78 -21.53
CA GLN A 27 3.44 -8.85 -21.24
C GLN A 27 3.56 -9.34 -19.79
N GLU A 28 2.44 -9.82 -19.23
CA GLU A 28 2.41 -10.53 -17.95
C GLU A 28 3.31 -11.78 -18.01
N LYS A 29 4.10 -12.01 -16.94
CA LYS A 29 4.95 -13.20 -16.86
C LYS A 29 4.19 -14.50 -16.63
N ALA A 30 2.97 -14.42 -16.08
CA ALA A 30 2.08 -15.54 -15.86
C ALA A 30 0.62 -15.06 -15.86
N LEU A 31 -0.25 -15.73 -16.60
CA LEU A 31 -1.67 -15.37 -16.72
C LEU A 31 -2.54 -16.11 -15.70
N THR A 32 -2.07 -17.25 -15.19
CA THR A 32 -2.80 -18.09 -14.24
C THR A 32 -1.88 -18.63 -13.16
N ASN A 33 -2.46 -19.07 -12.03
CA ASN A 33 -1.65 -19.66 -10.96
C ASN A 33 -0.97 -20.99 -11.35
N ASN A 34 -1.42 -21.63 -12.43
CA ASN A 34 -0.81 -22.87 -12.93
C ASN A 34 0.49 -22.63 -13.69
N GLU A 35 0.75 -21.40 -14.15
CA GLU A 35 1.95 -21.03 -14.90
C GLU A 35 3.15 -20.70 -13.99
N GLY A 36 2.90 -20.50 -12.70
CA GLY A 36 3.96 -20.33 -11.69
C GLY A 36 3.64 -19.31 -10.62
N SER A 37 4.60 -19.13 -9.70
CA SER A 37 4.49 -18.20 -8.57
C SER A 37 4.70 -16.73 -8.94
N ASP A 38 4.97 -16.41 -10.20
CA ASP A 38 4.96 -15.02 -10.68
C ASP A 38 3.52 -14.48 -10.80
N TYR A 39 2.52 -15.34 -11.01
CA TYR A 39 1.12 -14.91 -11.06
C TYR A 39 0.71 -14.22 -9.77
N LEU A 40 0.24 -12.98 -9.86
CA LEU A 40 -0.17 -12.13 -8.74
C LEU A 40 0.92 -11.81 -7.69
N ALA A 41 2.20 -11.94 -8.06
CA ALA A 41 3.33 -11.68 -7.16
C ALA A 41 3.68 -10.20 -6.93
N GLY A 42 2.81 -9.28 -7.36
CA GLY A 42 3.06 -7.84 -7.42
C GLY A 42 3.79 -7.45 -8.70
N SER A 43 3.78 -6.16 -9.02
CA SER A 43 4.44 -5.63 -10.22
C SER A 43 5.12 -4.30 -9.95
N SER A 44 6.41 -4.23 -10.25
CA SER A 44 7.19 -2.99 -10.28
C SER A 44 7.04 -2.20 -11.57
N ALA A 45 6.31 -2.73 -12.58
CA ALA A 45 6.00 -1.96 -13.77
C ALA A 45 4.90 -0.95 -13.41
N PRO A 46 5.19 0.37 -13.35
CA PRO A 46 4.24 1.33 -12.83
C PRO A 46 3.04 1.47 -13.77
N ILE A 47 1.85 1.54 -13.19
CA ILE A 47 0.59 1.88 -13.87
C ILE A 47 0.12 3.20 -13.23
N ASP A 48 0.08 4.27 -14.02
CA ASP A 48 -0.22 5.63 -13.54
C ASP A 48 0.67 6.08 -12.35
N GLY A 49 1.94 5.68 -12.38
CA GLY A 49 2.91 5.98 -11.31
C GLY A 49 2.83 5.08 -10.08
N TRP A 50 1.97 4.05 -10.09
CA TRP A 50 1.78 3.12 -8.97
C TRP A 50 2.34 1.73 -9.29
N THR A 51 2.99 1.12 -8.30
CA THR A 51 3.36 -0.30 -8.34
C THR A 51 2.31 -1.14 -7.62
N ALA A 52 2.01 -2.31 -8.17
CA ALA A 52 0.97 -3.20 -7.66
C ALA A 52 1.51 -4.12 -6.56
N SER A 53 0.78 -4.23 -5.46
CA SER A 53 1.18 -5.05 -4.31
C SER A 53 1.19 -6.56 -4.61
N ASN A 54 1.98 -7.32 -3.86
CA ASN A 54 1.98 -8.78 -3.93
C ASN A 54 0.68 -9.34 -3.32
N LEU A 55 -0.08 -10.15 -4.09
CA LEU A 55 -1.30 -10.81 -3.61
C LEU A 55 -1.10 -12.29 -3.27
N ARG A 56 0.13 -12.79 -3.30
CA ARG A 56 0.45 -14.17 -2.93
C ARG A 56 0.59 -14.32 -1.42
N GLY A 57 0.72 -15.56 -0.96
CA GLY A 57 0.82 -15.92 0.46
C GLY A 57 2.12 -15.53 1.16
N ASP A 58 2.91 -14.61 0.61
CA ASP A 58 4.18 -14.14 1.18
C ASP A 58 3.98 -13.45 2.53
N ASN A 59 4.92 -13.69 3.44
CA ASN A 59 4.78 -13.28 4.84
C ASN A 59 5.22 -11.85 5.12
N ARG A 60 6.01 -11.20 4.24
CA ARG A 60 6.51 -9.83 4.45
C ARG A 60 5.61 -8.80 3.78
N ASP A 61 5.43 -8.94 2.47
CA ASP A 61 4.79 -7.97 1.55
C ASP A 61 3.56 -8.53 0.81
N GLY A 62 3.20 -9.80 1.08
CA GLY A 62 1.99 -10.45 0.55
C GLY A 62 0.85 -10.59 1.56
N LEU A 63 -0.09 -11.46 1.22
CA LEU A 63 -1.31 -11.75 1.97
C LEU A 63 -1.15 -12.91 2.98
N GLY A 64 0.08 -13.39 3.21
CA GLY A 64 0.35 -14.50 4.13
C GLY A 64 -0.19 -14.23 5.54
N ARG A 65 0.02 -13.00 6.04
CA ARG A 65 -0.41 -12.55 7.37
C ARG A 65 -1.89 -12.17 7.48
N TRP A 66 -2.60 -12.02 6.36
CA TRP A 66 -3.98 -11.53 6.36
C TRP A 66 -4.96 -12.68 6.60
N SER A 67 -6.02 -12.43 7.36
CA SER A 67 -7.14 -13.35 7.46
C SER A 67 -8.03 -13.28 6.21
N GLU A 68 -8.91 -14.28 6.03
CA GLU A 68 -9.97 -14.20 5.01
C GLU A 68 -10.84 -12.95 5.24
N GLU A 69 -11.11 -12.58 6.50
CA GLU A 69 -11.91 -11.41 6.84
C GLU A 69 -11.22 -10.10 6.46
N ASP A 70 -9.92 -9.97 6.69
CA ASP A 70 -9.15 -8.79 6.26
C ASP A 70 -9.28 -8.57 4.75
N LEU A 71 -9.26 -9.66 3.97
CA LEU A 71 -9.44 -9.58 2.51
C LEU A 71 -10.86 -9.21 2.13
N ARG A 72 -11.88 -9.79 2.76
CA ARG A 72 -13.27 -9.41 2.46
C ARG A 72 -13.52 -7.94 2.77
N GLN A 73 -12.99 -7.44 3.88
CA GLN A 73 -13.07 -6.02 4.23
C GLN A 73 -12.35 -5.14 3.21
N PHE A 74 -11.12 -5.49 2.82
CA PHE A 74 -10.39 -4.71 1.83
C PHE A 74 -11.09 -4.70 0.47
N LEU A 75 -11.50 -5.87 -0.03
CA LEU A 75 -12.16 -5.98 -1.34
C LEU A 75 -13.46 -5.18 -1.39
N ARG A 76 -14.21 -5.11 -0.27
CA ARG A 76 -15.46 -4.37 -0.25
C ARG A 76 -15.30 -2.87 0.07
N TYR A 77 -14.44 -2.55 1.02
CA TYR A 77 -14.38 -1.21 1.61
C TYR A 77 -13.14 -0.41 1.17
N GLY A 78 -12.22 -1.06 0.45
CA GLY A 78 -10.91 -0.52 0.11
C GLY A 78 -10.01 -0.31 1.32
N ARG A 79 -10.38 -0.82 2.49
CA ARG A 79 -9.66 -0.60 3.75
C ARG A 79 -9.94 -1.71 4.75
N ASN A 80 -8.95 -2.01 5.57
CA ASN A 80 -9.07 -2.92 6.71
C ASN A 80 -8.13 -2.45 7.84
N ASP A 81 -7.85 -3.32 8.81
CA ASP A 81 -6.92 -3.02 9.91
C ASP A 81 -5.44 -3.02 9.50
N GLN A 82 -5.12 -3.57 8.32
CA GLN A 82 -3.75 -3.76 7.83
C GLN A 82 -3.30 -2.64 6.89
N THR A 83 -4.17 -2.23 5.96
CA THR A 83 -3.86 -1.25 4.93
C THR A 83 -5.13 -0.65 4.32
N ALA A 84 -4.93 0.27 3.37
CA ALA A 84 -5.98 0.83 2.56
C ALA A 84 -5.56 0.90 1.07
N ALA A 85 -6.55 0.92 0.18
CA ALA A 85 -6.37 1.01 -1.25
C ALA A 85 -5.79 2.38 -1.64
N PHE A 86 -5.01 2.39 -2.71
CA PHE A 86 -4.35 3.55 -3.28
C PHE A 86 -4.23 3.37 -4.80
N GLY A 87 -3.95 4.45 -5.53
CA GLY A 87 -3.90 4.44 -6.99
C GLY A 87 -5.18 3.86 -7.61
N GLY A 88 -5.07 3.19 -8.76
CA GLY A 88 -6.22 2.62 -9.46
C GLY A 88 -7.02 1.58 -8.65
N MET A 89 -6.50 1.06 -7.54
CA MET A 89 -7.25 0.15 -6.68
C MET A 89 -8.44 0.85 -5.99
N THR A 90 -8.38 2.16 -5.77
CA THR A 90 -9.54 2.91 -5.23
C THR A 90 -10.73 2.83 -6.18
N ASP A 91 -10.49 2.99 -7.49
CA ASP A 91 -11.53 2.94 -8.52
C ASP A 91 -12.07 1.53 -8.69
N VAL A 92 -11.20 0.52 -8.60
CA VAL A 92 -11.60 -0.90 -8.63
C VAL A 92 -12.54 -1.22 -7.48
N VAL A 93 -12.28 -0.68 -6.29
CA VAL A 93 -13.19 -0.85 -5.14
C VAL A 93 -14.47 -0.07 -5.37
N GLU A 94 -14.38 1.22 -5.70
CA GLU A 94 -15.51 2.13 -5.79
C GLU A 94 -16.46 1.79 -6.94
N HIS A 95 -15.97 1.37 -8.09
CA HIS A 95 -16.82 1.17 -9.27
C HIS A 95 -17.06 -0.30 -9.62
N SER A 96 -16.46 -1.24 -8.88
CA SER A 96 -16.60 -2.67 -9.18
C SER A 96 -16.80 -3.52 -7.92
N LEU A 97 -15.75 -3.70 -7.10
CA LEU A 97 -15.76 -4.74 -6.06
C LEU A 97 -16.83 -4.50 -4.98
N GLN A 98 -17.12 -3.24 -4.62
CA GLN A 98 -18.15 -2.94 -3.62
C GLN A 98 -19.56 -3.43 -4.02
N HIS A 99 -19.80 -3.65 -5.31
CA HIS A 99 -21.09 -4.10 -5.86
C HIS A 99 -21.22 -5.63 -5.95
N LEU A 100 -20.15 -6.36 -5.66
CA LEU A 100 -20.18 -7.82 -5.66
C LEU A 100 -20.96 -8.37 -4.45
N SER A 101 -21.61 -9.51 -4.69
CA SER A 101 -22.29 -10.27 -3.64
C SER A 101 -21.30 -10.77 -2.56
N GLU A 102 -21.79 -11.03 -1.33
CA GLU A 102 -20.98 -11.63 -0.26
C GLU A 102 -20.26 -12.91 -0.71
N SER A 103 -20.95 -13.75 -1.49
CA SER A 103 -20.44 -15.04 -1.94
C SER A 103 -19.31 -14.87 -2.93
N ASP A 104 -19.37 -13.87 -3.81
CA ASP A 104 -18.30 -13.55 -4.76
C ASP A 104 -17.08 -12.93 -4.07
N ILE A 105 -17.28 -11.97 -3.15
CA ILE A 105 -16.19 -11.41 -2.32
C ILE A 105 -15.50 -12.52 -1.51
N THR A 106 -16.28 -13.41 -0.89
CA THR A 106 -15.76 -14.56 -0.14
C THR A 106 -15.02 -15.54 -1.05
N ALA A 107 -15.52 -15.78 -2.27
CA ALA A 107 -14.86 -16.66 -3.23
C ALA A 107 -13.50 -16.09 -3.68
N ILE A 108 -13.43 -14.80 -3.99
CA ILE A 108 -12.18 -14.10 -4.32
C ILE A 108 -11.19 -14.20 -3.15
N ALA A 109 -11.61 -13.83 -1.94
CA ALA A 109 -10.76 -13.88 -0.76
C ALA A 109 -10.17 -15.28 -0.51
N ARG A 110 -11.00 -16.33 -0.61
CA ARG A 110 -10.54 -17.72 -0.47
C ARG A 110 -9.57 -18.15 -1.57
N TYR A 111 -9.81 -17.74 -2.82
CA TYR A 111 -8.90 -18.05 -3.90
C TYR A 111 -7.54 -17.37 -3.69
N LEU A 112 -7.51 -16.07 -3.35
CA LEU A 112 -6.27 -15.37 -3.02
C LEU A 112 -5.54 -16.02 -1.85
N LYS A 113 -6.24 -16.41 -0.77
CA LYS A 113 -5.64 -17.16 0.35
C LYS A 113 -5.13 -18.55 -0.03
N SER A 114 -5.61 -19.15 -1.11
CA SER A 114 -5.14 -20.45 -1.60
C SER A 114 -3.82 -20.35 -2.38
N LEU A 115 -3.40 -19.14 -2.78
CA LEU A 115 -2.14 -18.92 -3.47
C LEU A 115 -0.99 -19.09 -2.48
N GLY A 116 -0.08 -20.02 -2.78
CA GLY A 116 1.18 -20.15 -2.02
C GLY A 116 2.08 -18.93 -2.18
N ALA A 117 2.98 -18.70 -1.23
CA ALA A 117 3.99 -17.64 -1.30
C ALA A 117 4.87 -17.78 -2.56
N LYS A 118 5.35 -16.65 -3.09
CA LYS A 118 6.43 -16.64 -4.08
C LYS A 118 7.77 -16.98 -3.43
N ASP A 119 8.04 -16.38 -2.28
CA ASP A 119 9.17 -16.69 -1.43
C ASP A 119 8.67 -17.22 -0.06
N PRO A 120 8.65 -18.57 0.12
CA PRO A 120 8.21 -19.17 1.37
C PRO A 120 9.18 -18.95 2.54
N HIS A 121 10.39 -18.43 2.28
CA HIS A 121 11.42 -18.18 3.29
C HIS A 121 11.41 -16.75 3.83
N GLN A 122 10.53 -15.88 3.33
CA GLN A 122 10.38 -14.54 3.90
C GLN A 122 10.03 -14.61 5.38
N ALA A 123 10.85 -13.93 6.19
CA ALA A 123 10.58 -13.77 7.61
C ALA A 123 9.27 -13.01 7.82
N ALA A 124 8.45 -13.51 8.74
CA ALA A 124 7.26 -12.79 9.17
C ALA A 124 7.66 -11.51 9.92
N PHE A 125 6.84 -10.47 9.78
CA PHE A 125 6.96 -9.26 10.57
C PHE A 125 6.83 -9.59 12.07
N SER A 126 7.69 -8.96 12.87
CA SER A 126 7.62 -9.00 14.33
C SER A 126 7.63 -7.57 14.83
N VAL A 127 6.75 -7.27 15.80
CA VAL A 127 6.66 -5.93 16.37
C VAL A 127 7.90 -5.64 17.21
N ASP A 128 8.48 -4.47 17.01
CA ASP A 128 9.48 -3.88 17.88
C ASP A 128 8.92 -2.55 18.43
N ASP A 129 9.01 -2.32 19.74
CA ASP A 129 8.50 -1.11 20.38
C ASP A 129 9.58 -0.06 20.67
N ALA A 130 10.84 -0.31 20.30
CA ALA A 130 11.96 0.60 20.54
C ALA A 130 11.71 2.01 19.98
N THR A 131 11.30 2.13 18.72
CA THR A 131 10.98 3.43 18.10
C THR A 131 9.85 4.14 18.85
N ALA A 132 8.77 3.43 19.20
CA ALA A 132 7.63 4.02 19.89
C ALA A 132 8.04 4.56 21.27
N LYS A 133 8.83 3.78 22.02
CA LYS A 133 9.36 4.17 23.33
C LYS A 133 10.30 5.37 23.26
N ALA A 134 11.12 5.49 22.21
CA ALA A 134 11.97 6.66 22.00
C ALA A 134 11.11 7.91 21.77
N LEU A 135 10.17 7.85 20.83
CA LEU A 135 9.27 8.97 20.52
C LEU A 135 8.41 9.40 21.72
N TRP A 136 7.91 8.47 22.54
CA TRP A 136 7.14 8.81 23.76
C TRP A 136 7.96 9.51 24.84
N LYS A 137 9.30 9.36 24.81
CA LYS A 137 10.22 10.09 25.68
C LYS A 137 10.65 11.43 25.07
N GLY A 138 10.14 11.79 23.89
CA GLY A 138 10.54 12.97 23.15
C GLY A 138 11.89 12.83 22.45
N ASP A 139 12.36 11.60 22.22
CA ASP A 139 13.57 11.35 21.42
C ASP A 139 13.18 11.11 19.96
N ASP A 140 13.30 12.16 19.15
CA ASP A 140 13.14 12.17 17.69
C ASP A 140 14.47 12.42 16.96
N SER A 141 15.59 12.06 17.60
CA SER A 141 16.95 12.26 17.06
C SER A 141 17.29 11.39 15.85
N ALA A 142 16.53 10.31 15.61
CA ALA A 142 16.70 9.48 14.43
C ALA A 142 16.30 10.24 13.15
N THR A 143 17.09 10.10 12.08
CA THR A 143 16.80 10.72 10.78
C THR A 143 15.37 10.40 10.32
N GLY A 144 14.61 11.44 9.96
CA GLY A 144 13.21 11.35 9.55
C GLY A 144 12.18 11.29 10.68
N ALA A 145 12.60 11.08 11.94
CA ALA A 145 11.68 10.96 13.08
C ALA A 145 10.96 12.28 13.39
N ALA A 146 11.69 13.40 13.42
CA ALA A 146 11.08 14.72 13.64
C ALA A 146 10.03 15.05 12.57
N THR A 147 10.34 14.79 11.29
CA THR A 147 9.38 14.94 10.17
C THR A 147 8.16 14.04 10.37
N TYR A 148 8.36 12.78 10.77
CA TYR A 148 7.27 11.85 11.05
C TYR A 148 6.36 12.35 12.18
N VAL A 149 6.94 12.84 13.27
CA VAL A 149 6.19 13.38 14.42
C VAL A 149 5.39 14.61 14.01
N ASP A 150 6.00 15.54 13.28
CA ASP A 150 5.35 16.79 12.83
C ASP A 150 4.20 16.55 11.84
N SER A 151 4.42 15.65 10.87
CA SER A 151 3.56 15.57 9.69
C SER A 151 2.70 14.29 9.60
N CYS A 152 3.06 13.20 10.29
CA CYS A 152 2.44 11.89 10.07
C CYS A 152 1.81 11.29 11.33
N ALA A 153 2.41 11.51 12.50
CA ALA A 153 2.08 10.79 13.73
C ALA A 153 0.67 11.08 14.27
N ALA A 154 0.06 12.23 13.91
CA ALA A 154 -1.31 12.53 14.31
C ALA A 154 -2.31 11.48 13.80
N CYS A 155 -2.10 10.97 12.57
CA CYS A 155 -2.96 9.96 11.95
C CYS A 155 -2.40 8.54 12.08
N HIS A 156 -1.09 8.37 11.92
CA HIS A 156 -0.47 7.02 11.93
C HIS A 156 0.05 6.58 13.31
N LYS A 157 -0.05 7.46 14.33
CA LYS A 157 0.43 7.29 15.70
C LYS A 157 1.96 7.13 15.79
N THR A 158 2.52 7.46 16.94
CA THR A 158 3.97 7.30 17.19
C THR A 158 4.42 5.83 17.28
N ASP A 159 3.48 4.89 17.43
CA ASP A 159 3.74 3.45 17.38
C ASP A 159 3.48 2.84 15.99
N GLY A 160 3.15 3.66 14.98
CA GLY A 160 2.87 3.22 13.62
C GLY A 160 1.63 2.33 13.49
N SER A 161 0.79 2.22 14.53
CA SER A 161 -0.39 1.34 14.52
C SER A 161 -1.60 1.96 13.81
N GLY A 162 -1.59 3.27 13.58
CA GLY A 162 -2.71 4.00 13.01
C GLY A 162 -4.01 3.83 13.81
N TYR A 163 -5.13 4.05 13.13
CA TYR A 163 -6.47 3.84 13.68
C TYR A 163 -7.22 2.87 12.78
N LYS A 164 -7.57 1.72 13.34
CA LYS A 164 -8.27 0.62 12.67
C LYS A 164 -9.36 1.11 11.71
N ARG A 165 -9.32 0.64 10.46
CA ARG A 165 -10.24 0.96 9.36
C ARG A 165 -10.28 2.44 8.94
N PHE A 166 -9.48 3.31 9.53
CA PHE A 166 -9.40 4.72 9.18
C PHE A 166 -8.03 5.08 8.62
N TYR A 167 -7.03 5.09 9.49
CA TYR A 167 -5.65 5.38 9.14
C TYR A 167 -4.87 4.09 9.19
N PRO A 168 -4.38 3.58 8.04
CA PRO A 168 -3.76 2.26 7.99
C PRO A 168 -2.53 2.21 8.91
N ALA A 169 -2.29 1.04 9.49
CA ALA A 169 -1.05 0.78 10.18
C ALA A 169 0.12 0.98 9.19
N LEU A 170 1.21 1.57 9.67
CA LEU A 170 2.48 1.62 8.96
C LEU A 170 3.43 0.50 9.42
N ARG A 171 3.31 0.09 10.69
CA ARG A 171 3.99 -1.09 11.21
C ARG A 171 3.42 -2.35 10.57
N GLY A 172 4.28 -3.23 10.05
CA GLY A 172 3.87 -4.48 9.44
C GLY A 172 2.97 -4.31 8.20
N ASN A 173 2.92 -3.13 7.58
CA ASN A 173 2.11 -2.91 6.39
C ASN A 173 2.83 -3.49 5.16
N PRO A 174 2.20 -4.39 4.39
CA PRO A 174 2.79 -4.95 3.17
C PRO A 174 3.28 -3.90 2.16
N VAL A 175 2.58 -2.77 2.03
CA VAL A 175 2.97 -1.65 1.14
C VAL A 175 4.26 -0.98 1.62
N VAL A 176 4.40 -0.83 2.94
CA VAL A 176 5.61 -0.27 3.55
C VAL A 176 6.79 -1.23 3.42
N LEU A 177 6.54 -2.53 3.49
CA LEU A 177 7.56 -3.58 3.48
C LEU A 177 7.91 -4.11 2.08
N ALA A 178 7.21 -3.67 1.04
CA ALA A 178 7.52 -4.05 -0.34
C ALA A 178 8.94 -3.61 -0.71
N ASP A 179 9.66 -4.46 -1.47
CA ASP A 179 11.03 -4.15 -1.91
C ASP A 179 11.07 -2.86 -2.74
N ASP A 180 10.06 -2.65 -3.60
CA ASP A 180 9.90 -1.45 -4.41
C ASP A 180 9.16 -0.35 -3.62
N PRO A 181 9.82 0.76 -3.25
CA PRO A 181 9.22 1.83 -2.46
C PRO A 181 8.40 2.83 -3.29
N THR A 182 8.27 2.64 -4.61
CA THR A 182 7.68 3.63 -5.54
C THR A 182 6.32 4.12 -5.07
N SER A 183 5.36 3.21 -4.83
CA SER A 183 4.03 3.59 -4.35
C SER A 183 4.06 4.29 -3.00
N LEU A 184 4.95 3.91 -2.08
CA LEU A 184 5.06 4.56 -0.77
C LEU A 184 5.59 6.00 -0.90
N ILE A 185 6.62 6.22 -1.72
CA ILE A 185 7.14 7.56 -2.01
C ILE A 185 6.05 8.40 -2.67
N HIS A 186 5.34 7.81 -3.64
CA HIS A 186 4.27 8.48 -4.36
C HIS A 186 3.14 8.90 -3.40
N ILE A 187 2.68 8.02 -2.50
CA ILE A 187 1.69 8.36 -1.45
C ILE A 187 2.13 9.57 -0.63
N VAL A 188 3.41 9.67 -0.25
CA VAL A 188 3.90 10.83 0.52
C VAL A 188 3.90 12.11 -0.33
N LEU A 189 4.31 12.01 -1.60
CA LEU A 189 4.38 13.16 -2.50
C LEU A 189 3.00 13.73 -2.85
N VAL A 190 2.06 12.88 -3.26
CA VAL A 190 0.77 13.30 -3.82
C VAL A 190 -0.43 13.07 -2.92
N GLY A 191 -0.23 12.38 -1.79
CA GLY A 191 -1.31 11.98 -0.91
C GLY A 191 -2.20 10.91 -1.53
N GLY A 192 -3.45 10.85 -1.09
CA GLY A 192 -4.43 9.93 -1.64
C GLY A 192 -5.79 10.08 -0.97
N GLN A 193 -6.84 9.64 -1.65
CA GLN A 193 -8.19 9.66 -1.13
C GLN A 193 -8.80 8.26 -1.20
N LEU A 194 -9.32 7.80 -0.06
CA LEU A 194 -10.17 6.62 0.03
C LEU A 194 -11.62 7.06 -0.06
N PRO A 195 -12.33 6.74 -1.15
CA PRO A 195 -13.72 7.12 -1.31
C PRO A 195 -14.60 6.44 -0.25
N GLY A 196 -15.69 7.12 0.10
CA GLY A 196 -16.76 6.53 0.89
C GLY A 196 -17.53 5.51 0.05
N VAL A 197 -17.71 4.30 0.57
CA VAL A 197 -18.40 3.20 -0.12
C VAL A 197 -19.49 2.60 0.75
N ASN A 198 -20.33 1.73 0.18
CA ASN A 198 -21.38 1.09 0.96
C ASN A 198 -20.79 0.26 2.13
N GLY A 199 -21.25 0.53 3.36
CA GLY A 199 -20.71 -0.06 4.60
C GLY A 199 -19.49 0.65 5.19
N ALA A 200 -18.87 1.59 4.45
CA ALA A 200 -17.78 2.45 4.93
C ALA A 200 -17.90 3.86 4.31
N PRO A 201 -18.91 4.66 4.71
CA PRO A 201 -19.29 5.89 3.98
C PRO A 201 -18.32 7.06 4.18
N SER A 202 -17.38 6.95 5.12
CA SER A 202 -16.42 8.03 5.40
C SER A 202 -15.34 8.09 4.33
N THR A 203 -15.21 9.24 3.68
CA THR A 203 -14.03 9.55 2.86
C THR A 203 -12.84 9.86 3.76
N ILE A 204 -11.67 9.29 3.43
CA ILE A 204 -10.44 9.51 4.20
C ILE A 204 -9.37 10.01 3.25
N THR A 205 -8.73 11.12 3.62
CA THR A 205 -7.70 11.74 2.79
C THR A 205 -6.37 11.70 3.53
N MET A 206 -5.35 11.20 2.85
CA MET A 206 -3.96 11.43 3.21
C MET A 206 -3.48 12.67 2.44
N PRO A 207 -3.04 13.74 3.13
CA PRO A 207 -2.60 14.95 2.45
C PRO A 207 -1.32 14.71 1.65
N ALA A 208 -1.17 15.49 0.58
CA ALA A 208 0.06 15.56 -0.20
C ALA A 208 1.13 16.36 0.56
N PHE A 209 2.36 15.84 0.62
CA PHE A 209 3.49 16.53 1.24
C PHE A 209 4.55 17.01 0.24
N GLY A 210 4.38 16.74 -1.06
CA GLY A 210 5.31 17.18 -2.09
C GLY A 210 5.53 18.69 -2.09
N TRP A 211 4.51 19.50 -1.83
CA TRP A 211 4.68 20.96 -1.76
C TRP A 211 5.46 21.45 -0.53
N ARG A 212 5.51 20.66 0.56
CA ARG A 212 6.07 21.07 1.86
C ARG A 212 7.45 20.47 2.12
N LEU A 213 7.67 19.22 1.71
CA LEU A 213 8.90 18.48 1.98
C LEU A 213 9.78 18.43 0.74
N ASP A 214 11.07 18.66 0.92
CA ASP A 214 12.07 18.43 -0.12
C ASP A 214 12.34 16.92 -0.33
N ASP A 215 13.13 16.60 -1.35
CA ASP A 215 13.43 15.20 -1.72
C ASP A 215 14.16 14.42 -0.63
N GLN A 216 15.01 15.10 0.15
CA GLN A 216 15.75 14.46 1.24
C GLN A 216 14.83 14.20 2.42
N GLN A 217 13.98 15.16 2.79
CA GLN A 217 13.00 15.00 3.87
C GLN A 217 12.00 13.87 3.58
N VAL A 218 11.55 13.74 2.33
CA VAL A 218 10.70 12.61 1.91
C VAL A 218 11.46 11.29 1.98
N ALA A 219 12.70 11.22 1.49
CA ALA A 219 13.50 10.01 1.58
C ALA A 219 13.73 9.60 3.05
N ASP A 220 14.05 10.56 3.91
CA ASP A 220 14.31 10.36 5.33
C ASP A 220 13.06 9.84 6.07
N VAL A 221 11.89 10.47 5.87
CA VAL A 221 10.66 10.02 6.55
C VAL A 221 10.18 8.66 6.03
N VAL A 222 10.34 8.38 4.74
CA VAL A 222 10.02 7.07 4.16
C VAL A 222 10.96 6.01 4.74
N ASN A 223 12.26 6.28 4.82
CA ASN A 223 13.23 5.38 5.43
C ASN A 223 12.95 5.17 6.92
N PHE A 224 12.59 6.22 7.65
CA PHE A 224 12.19 6.12 9.05
C PHE A 224 11.01 5.15 9.21
N VAL A 225 9.94 5.34 8.43
CA VAL A 225 8.75 4.47 8.45
C VAL A 225 9.09 3.01 8.09
N ARG A 226 9.92 2.80 7.06
CA ARG A 226 10.31 1.46 6.59
C ARG A 226 11.29 0.73 7.51
N ASN A 227 11.87 1.41 8.50
CA ASN A 227 12.82 0.84 9.47
C ASN A 227 12.36 1.00 10.93
N SER A 228 11.10 1.37 11.15
CA SER A 228 10.52 1.55 12.48
C SER A 228 9.54 0.45 12.85
N TRP A 229 9.35 0.25 14.16
CA TRP A 229 8.35 -0.64 14.74
C TRP A 229 8.48 -2.13 14.36
N GLY A 230 9.67 -2.54 13.95
CA GLY A 230 9.96 -3.88 13.45
C GLY A 230 9.88 -4.01 11.92
N ASN A 231 9.57 -2.92 11.22
CA ASN A 231 9.72 -2.85 9.78
C ASN A 231 11.22 -2.95 9.42
N LYS A 232 11.51 -3.68 8.34
CA LYS A 232 12.87 -3.88 7.83
C LYS A 232 12.84 -3.80 6.32
N ALA A 233 13.22 -2.65 5.78
CA ALA A 233 13.47 -2.51 4.35
C ALA A 233 14.74 -3.26 3.96
N SER A 234 14.75 -3.82 2.76
CA SER A 234 15.97 -4.37 2.13
C SER A 234 16.93 -3.25 1.74
N GLU A 235 16.41 -2.20 1.09
CA GLU A 235 17.19 -1.07 0.58
C GLU A 235 16.63 0.29 1.03
N PRO A 236 17.49 1.27 1.33
CA PRO A 236 17.07 2.62 1.66
C PRO A 236 16.64 3.41 0.41
N VAL A 237 15.66 4.29 0.59
CA VAL A 237 15.23 5.28 -0.39
C VAL A 237 16.24 6.42 -0.44
N SER A 238 16.63 6.84 -1.64
CA SER A 238 17.48 8.00 -1.88
C SER A 238 16.67 9.23 -2.30
N ALA A 239 17.18 10.42 -1.99
CA ALA A 239 16.60 11.68 -2.49
C ALA A 239 16.53 11.73 -4.02
N LYS A 240 17.48 11.09 -4.72
CA LYS A 240 17.45 10.99 -6.19
C LYS A 240 16.21 10.24 -6.70
N GLN A 241 15.85 9.12 -6.08
CA GLN A 241 14.65 8.37 -6.43
C GLN A 241 13.39 9.20 -6.19
N VAL A 242 13.34 9.96 -5.10
CA VAL A 242 12.22 10.88 -4.83
C VAL A 242 12.15 11.97 -5.90
N ALA A 243 13.28 12.58 -6.24
CA ALA A 243 13.35 13.64 -7.24
C ALA A 243 12.92 13.16 -8.64
N GLU A 244 13.17 11.89 -8.96
CA GLU A 244 12.71 11.27 -10.21
C GLU A 244 11.18 11.15 -10.22
N LEU A 245 10.58 10.55 -9.17
CA LEU A 245 9.12 10.40 -9.07
C LEU A 245 8.39 11.75 -9.00
N ARG A 246 8.97 12.74 -8.31
CA ARG A 246 8.38 14.08 -8.18
C ARG A 246 8.20 14.79 -9.52
N LYS A 247 9.09 14.55 -10.50
CA LYS A 247 9.05 15.26 -11.80
C LYS A 247 7.77 14.97 -12.58
N ASP A 248 7.21 13.78 -12.39
CA ASP A 248 6.05 13.29 -13.13
C ASP A 248 4.72 13.72 -12.49
N GLU A 249 4.76 14.28 -11.28
CA GLU A 249 3.58 14.55 -10.45
C GLU A 249 3.36 16.03 -10.12
N LYS A 250 3.95 16.96 -10.89
CA LYS A 250 4.01 18.41 -10.58
C LYS A 250 2.66 19.03 -10.20
N ASP A 251 1.57 18.58 -10.82
CA ASP A 251 0.23 19.14 -10.61
C ASP A 251 -0.52 18.47 -9.44
N ARG A 252 0.07 17.44 -8.82
CA ARG A 252 -0.55 16.62 -7.76
C ARG A 252 0.20 16.68 -6.43
N LEU A 253 1.28 17.48 -6.34
CA LEU A 253 2.10 17.60 -5.13
C LEU A 253 1.40 18.31 -3.95
N GLY A 254 0.17 18.81 -4.15
CA GLY A 254 -0.55 19.66 -3.20
C GLY A 254 -0.13 21.13 -3.26
N SER A 255 -0.68 21.96 -2.37
CA SER A 255 -0.38 23.39 -2.31
C SER A 255 -0.75 23.96 -0.94
N ALA A 256 -0.04 25.02 -0.52
CA ALA A 256 -0.46 25.88 0.59
C ALA A 256 -1.43 26.99 0.15
N ASP A 257 -1.51 27.28 -1.15
CA ASP A 257 -2.39 28.31 -1.69
C ASP A 257 -3.80 27.74 -1.87
N ILE A 258 -4.74 28.23 -1.06
CA ILE A 258 -6.15 27.84 -1.11
C ILE A 258 -6.76 28.03 -2.50
N ARG A 259 -6.29 29.01 -3.29
CA ARG A 259 -6.81 29.27 -4.65
C ARG A 259 -6.48 28.14 -5.61
N VAL A 260 -5.27 27.61 -5.50
CA VAL A 260 -4.82 26.43 -6.26
C VAL A 260 -5.65 25.20 -5.88
N LEU A 261 -5.94 25.00 -4.59
CA LEU A 261 -6.75 23.88 -4.12
C LEU A 261 -8.23 24.00 -4.54
N GLU A 262 -8.75 25.22 -4.69
CA GLU A 262 -10.11 25.48 -5.14
C GLU A 262 -10.26 25.50 -6.68
N GLY A 263 -9.15 25.35 -7.42
CA GLY A 263 -9.14 25.41 -8.88
C GLY A 263 -9.51 26.78 -9.46
N LYS A 264 -9.16 27.86 -8.73
CA LYS A 264 -9.46 29.26 -9.07
C LYS A 264 -8.23 30.06 -9.46
#